data_AF-A0A5C7LG85-F1
#
_entry.id   AF-A0A5C7LG85-F1
#
_cell.length_a   1.000
_cell.length_b   1.000
_cell.length_c   1.000
_cell.angle_alpha   90.00
_cell.angle_beta   90.00
_cell.angle_gamma   90.00
#
_symmetry.space_group_name_H-M   'P 1'
#
loop_
_entity.id
_entity.type
_entity.pdbx_description
1 polymer ?
#
loop_
_entity_poly.entity_id
_entity_poly.type
_entity_poly.pdbx_seq_one_letter_code
_entity_poly.pdbx_strand_id
1 'polypeptide(L)' 'MQLFFGITYLLFFAGVVIASLFIVFHLSRYSLNRRLAAGMTSLFVIVTAILLWSNSALFFSLPLETLLLPVNF' A
#
# COMPACT_ATOMS: atom_id res chain seq x y z
N MET A 1 -0.01 23.31 6.72
CA MET A 1 1.12 22.41 6.43
C MET A 1 0.83 20.98 6.84
N GLN A 2 0.45 20.71 8.10
CA GLN A 2 0.17 19.35 8.59
C GLN A 2 -0.99 18.64 7.86
N LEU A 3 -2.11 19.33 7.64
CA LEU A 3 -3.27 18.78 6.91
C LEU A 3 -2.91 18.37 5.47
N PHE A 4 -2.15 19.21 4.77
CA PHE A 4 -1.65 18.89 3.43
C PHE A 4 -0.78 17.64 3.47
N PHE A 5 0.17 17.56 4.41
CA PHE A 5 1.02 16.38 4.59
C PHE A 5 0.21 15.11 4.89
N GLY A 6 -0.77 15.18 5.80
CA GLY A 6 -1.63 14.05 6.15
C GLY A 6 -2.43 13.52 4.96
N ILE A 7 -3.03 14.42 4.17
CA ILE A 7 -3.78 14.04 2.95
C ILE A 7 -2.85 13.43 1.90
N THR A 8 -1.70 14.04 1.61
CA THR A 8 -0.76 13.51 0.63
C THR A 8 -0.25 12.13 1.06
N TYR A 9 0.05 11.94 2.34
CA TYR A 9 0.55 10.66 2.84
C TYR A 9 -0.54 9.57 2.81
N LEU A 10 -1.79 9.91 3.13
CA LEU A 10 -2.94 9.02 2.99
C LEU A 10 -3.15 8.59 1.52
N LEU A 11 -3.11 9.54 0.59
CA LEU A 11 -3.24 9.27 -0.85
C LEU A 11 -2.10 8.39 -1.36
N PHE A 12 -0.87 8.65 -0.91
CA PHE A 12 0.28 7.83 -1.27
C PHE A 12 0.12 6.38 -0.77
N PHE A 13 -0.26 6.21 0.50
CA PHE A 13 -0.51 4.90 1.08
C PHE A 13 -1.61 4.14 0.31
N ALA A 14 -2.75 4.78 0.04
CA ALA A 14 -3.82 4.21 -0.76
C ALA A 14 -3.36 3.83 -2.18
N GLY A 15 -2.55 4.68 -2.81
CA GLY A 15 -1.96 4.42 -4.11
C GLY A 15 -1.07 3.18 -4.13
N VAL A 16 -0.24 2.98 -3.10
CA VAL A 16 0.61 1.79 -2.96
C VAL A 16 -0.24 0.52 -2.82
N VAL A 17 -1.33 0.56 -2.05
CA VAL A 17 -2.26 -0.57 -1.92
C VAL A 17 -2.90 -0.92 -3.27
N ILE A 18 -3.43 0.08 -3.99
CA ILE A 18 -4.07 -0.13 -5.30
C ILE A 18 -3.06 -0.66 -6.32
N ALA A 19 -1.85 -0.08 -6.38
CA ALA A 19 -0.80 -0.53 -7.28
C ALA A 19 -0.40 -1.99 -7.00
N SER A 20 -0.28 -2.36 -5.72
CA SER A 20 0.03 -3.74 -5.31
C SER A 20 -1.04 -4.73 -5.80
N LEU A 21 -2.32 -4.39 -5.63
CA LEU A 21 -3.44 -5.22 -6.13
C LEU A 21 -3.42 -5.33 -7.67
N PHE A 22 -3.16 -4.22 -8.35
CA PHE A 22 -3.06 -4.20 -9.81
C PHE A 22 -1.91 -5.09 -10.32
N ILE A 23 -0.75 -5.07 -9.67
CA ILE A 23 0.39 -5.92 -10.04
C ILE A 23 0.04 -7.40 -9.86
N VAL A 24 -0.59 -7.78 -8.75
CA VAL A 24 -1.05 -9.17 -8.52
C VAL A 24 -2.05 -9.61 -9.59
N PHE A 25 -3.03 -8.76 -9.90
CA PHE A 25 -3.99 -9.01 -10.98
C PHE A 25 -3.28 -9.16 -12.34
N HIS A 26 -2.33 -8.29 -12.65
CA HIS A 26 -1.60 -8.32 -13.91
C HIS A 26 -0.74 -9.59 -14.02
N LEU A 27 0.02 -9.94 -12.98
CA LEU A 27 0.87 -11.14 -12.96
C LEU A 27 0.05 -12.42 -13.11
N SER A 28 -1.09 -12.50 -12.41
CA SER A 28 -1.94 -13.69 -12.44
C SER A 28 -2.65 -13.87 -13.79
N ARG A 29 -3.04 -12.78 -14.46
CA ARG A 29 -3.88 -12.85 -15.67
C ARG A 29 -3.10 -12.76 -16.98
N TYR A 30 -1.98 -12.04 -17.03
CA TYR A 30 -1.25 -11.75 -18.27
C TYR A 30 0.09 -12.48 -18.39
N SER A 31 0.46 -13.33 -17.42
CA SER A 31 1.71 -14.08 -17.54
C SER A 31 1.65 -15.14 -18.66
N LEU A 32 2.61 -15.06 -19.57
CA LEU A 32 2.77 -15.96 -20.72
C LEU A 32 3.05 -17.40 -20.29
N ASN A 33 3.71 -17.60 -19.14
CA ASN A 33 4.04 -18.91 -18.59
C ASN A 33 3.35 -19.13 -17.24
N ARG A 34 2.27 -19.91 -17.25
CA ARG A 34 1.41 -20.15 -16.07
C ARG A 34 2.14 -20.78 -14.88
N ARG A 35 3.17 -21.59 -15.10
CA ARG A 35 3.96 -22.19 -14.00
C ARG A 35 4.83 -21.15 -13.29
N LEU A 36 5.52 -20.32 -14.08
CA LEU A 36 6.28 -19.19 -13.53
C LEU A 36 5.36 -18.13 -12.92
N ALA A 37 4.16 -17.93 -13.49
CA ALA A 37 3.16 -17.00 -12.98
C ALA A 37 2.81 -17.31 -11.52
N ALA A 38 2.50 -18.57 -11.21
CA ALA A 38 2.12 -18.97 -9.85
C ALA A 38 3.26 -18.72 -8.85
N GLY A 39 4.49 -19.11 -9.20
CA GLY A 39 5.67 -18.90 -8.34
C GLY A 39 5.96 -17.42 -8.09
N MET A 40 6.01 -16.61 -9.15
CA MET A 40 6.30 -15.17 -9.05
C MET A 40 5.17 -14.40 -8.35
N THR A 41 3.90 -14.78 -8.60
CA THR A 41 2.76 -14.17 -7.92
C THR A 41 2.80 -14.49 -6.43
N SER A 42 3.07 -15.75 -6.06
CA SER A 42 3.18 -16.14 -4.65
C SER A 42 4.30 -15.39 -3.93
N LEU A 43 5.49 -15.32 -4.52
CA LEU A 43 6.61 -14.56 -3.96
C LEU A 43 6.26 -13.07 -3.83
N PHE A 44 5.69 -12.47 -4.87
CA PHE A 44 5.28 -11.08 -4.86
C PHE A 44 4.25 -10.81 -3.77
N VAL A 45 3.22 -11.65 -3.63
CA VAL A 45 2.19 -11.52 -2.60
C VAL A 45 2.80 -11.60 -1.20
N ILE A 46 3.70 -12.54 -0.92
CA ILE A 46 4.33 -12.69 0.39
C ILE A 46 5.16 -11.46 0.74
N VAL A 47 6.06 -11.04 -0.16
CA VAL A 47 6.93 -9.88 0.08
C VAL A 47 6.12 -8.60 0.21
N THR A 48 5.13 -8.40 -0.67
CA THR A 48 4.25 -7.23 -0.66
C THR A 48 3.37 -7.20 0.59
N ALA A 49 2.88 -8.36 1.06
CA ALA A 49 2.11 -8.44 2.29
C ALA A 49 2.94 -8.04 3.51
N ILE A 50 4.20 -8.49 3.61
CA ILE A 50 5.11 -8.10 4.69
C ILE A 50 5.37 -6.59 4.63
N LEU A 51 5.67 -6.05 3.45
CA LEU A 51 5.90 -4.61 3.27
C LEU A 51 4.67 -3.79 3.61
N LEU A 52 3.49 -4.18 3.11
CA LEU A 52 2.23 -3.51 3.43
C LEU A 52 1.93 -3.57 4.91
N TRP A 53 2.15 -4.72 5.56
CA TRP A 53 1.96 -4.86 7.00
C TRP A 53 2.86 -3.91 7.79
N SER A 54 4.16 -3.92 7.52
CA SER A 54 5.13 -3.05 8.21
C SER A 54 4.82 -1.57 7.97
N ASN A 55 4.50 -1.17 6.74
CA ASN A 55 4.17 0.22 6.42
C ASN A 55 2.81 0.64 7.00
N SER A 56 1.84 -0.27 7.07
CA SER A 56 0.55 0.00 7.74
C SER A 56 0.74 0.22 9.23
N ALA A 57 1.55 -0.62 9.89
CA ALA A 57 1.86 -0.46 11.31
C ALA A 57 2.50 0.91 11.59
N LEU A 58 3.45 1.33 10.75
CA LEU A 58 4.05 2.67 10.84
C LEU A 58 3.02 3.78 10.56
N PHE A 59 2.19 3.63 9.53
CA PHE A 59 1.15 4.60 9.19
C PHE A 59 0.17 4.82 10.34
N PHE A 60 -0.31 3.76 10.98
CA PHE A 60 -1.23 3.84 12.11
C PHE A 60 -0.55 4.26 13.43
N SER A 61 0.78 4.20 13.52
CA SER A 61 1.51 4.74 14.67
C SER A 61 1.66 6.27 14.63
N LEU A 62 1.36 6.91 13.51
CA LEU A 62 1.39 8.36 13.40
C LEU A 62 0.18 8.99 14.13
N PRO A 63 0.32 10.21 14.68
CA PRO A 63 -0.78 10.96 15.28
C PRO A 63 -1.71 11.51 14.17
N LEU A 64 -2.48 10.61 13.55
CA LEU A 64 -3.33 10.91 12.40
C LEU A 64 -4.39 11.97 12.73
N GLU A 65 -4.89 11.98 13.96
CA GLU A 65 -5.80 13.03 14.47
C GLU A 65 -5.18 14.43 14.39
N THR A 66 -3.93 14.60 14.79
CA THR A 66 -3.22 15.88 14.72
C THR A 66 -2.89 16.27 13.27
N LEU A 67 -2.68 15.27 12.41
CA LEU A 67 -2.35 15.49 11.01
C LEU A 67 -3.58 15.76 10.12
N LEU A 68 -4.76 15.23 10.46
CA LEU A 68 -5.95 15.27 9.60
C LEU A 68 -7.05 16.21 10.12
N LEU A 69 -7.07 16.54 11.41
CA LEU A 69 -8.02 17.51 11.96
C LEU A 69 -7.43 18.92 11.92
N PRO A 70 -8.20 19.93 11.48
CA PRO A 70 -7.84 21.30 11.78
C PRO A 70 -7.88 21.48 13.30
N VAL A 71 -6.80 21.99 13.89
CA VAL A 71 -6.76 22.38 15.30
C VAL A 71 -7.75 23.53 15.48
N ASN A 72 -8.99 23.22 15.81
CA ASN A 72 -9.96 24.21 16.27
C ASN A 72 -9.64 24.45 17.75
N PHE A 73 -9.04 25.61 18.03
CA PHE A 73 -8.95 26.16 19.38
C PHE A 73 -10.32 26.62 19.86
#